data_AF-A0A2V8T8M0-F1
#
_entry.id   AF-A0A2V8T8M0-F1
#
_cell.length_a   1.000
_cell.length_b   1.000
_cell.length_c   1.000
_cell.angle_alpha   90.00
_cell.angle_beta   90.00
_cell.angle_gamma   90.00
#
_symmetry.space_group_name_H-M   'P 1'
#
loop_
_entity.id
_entity.type
_entity.pdbx_description
1 polymer ?
#
loop_
_entity_poly.entity_id
_entity_poly.type
_entity_poly.pdbx_seq_one_letter_code
_entity_poly.pdbx_strand_id
1 'polypeptide(L)' 'DPNGDFVAVDERDGRTLWHFPTNAENKASPMTYTVGGKQFVALAAGANIMCFGLP' A
#
# COMPACT_ATOMS: atom_id res chain seq x y z
N ASP A 1 -3.08 3.53 -11.72
CA ASP A 1 -1.91 3.45 -12.60
C ASP A 1 -1.94 2.11 -13.33
N PRO A 2 -1.80 2.05 -14.66
CA PRO A 2 -1.72 0.78 -15.38
C PRO A 2 -0.64 -0.18 -14.88
N ASN A 3 0.37 0.32 -14.14
CA ASN A 3 1.46 -0.50 -13.57
C ASN A 3 1.18 -1.06 -12.18
N GLY A 4 0.04 -0.71 -11.56
CA GLY A 4 -0.32 -1.19 -10.22
C GLY A 4 0.48 -0.53 -9.10
N ASP A 5 0.75 0.76 -9.20
CA ASP A 5 1.50 1.44 -8.15
C ASP A 5 0.74 1.49 -6.82
N PHE A 6 1.48 1.31 -5.71
CA PHE A 6 0.96 1.54 -4.37
C PHE A 6 1.49 2.87 -3.84
N VAL A 7 0.56 3.78 -3.51
CA VAL A 7 0.88 5.18 -3.21
C VAL A 7 0.24 5.57 -1.88
N ALA A 8 1.00 6.25 -1.03
CA ALA A 8 0.46 6.97 0.11
C ALA A 8 0.41 8.46 -0.22
N VAL A 9 -0.73 9.08 0.01
CA VAL A 9 -0.98 10.50 -0.28
C VAL A 9 -1.42 11.23 0.98
N ASP A 10 -1.17 12.54 1.01
CA ASP A 10 -1.75 13.43 2.01
C ASP A 10 -3.26 13.53 1.77
N GLU A 11 -4.03 13.31 2.83
CA GLU A 11 -5.49 13.30 2.81
C GLU A 11 -6.12 14.66 2.44
N ARG A 12 -5.39 15.76 2.60
CA ARG A 12 -5.91 17.13 2.44
C ARG A 12 -5.84 17.61 1.01
N ASP A 13 -4.72 17.32 0.34
CA ASP A 13 -4.40 17.86 -0.99
C ASP A 13 -4.06 16.78 -2.02
N GLY A 14 -4.01 15.50 -1.63
CA GLY A 14 -3.69 14.38 -2.51
C GLY A 14 -2.22 14.31 -2.90
N ARG A 15 -1.33 15.10 -2.26
CA ARG A 15 0.10 15.10 -2.56
C ARG A 15 0.71 13.75 -2.18
N THR A 16 1.46 13.15 -3.09
CA THR A 16 2.19 11.89 -2.82
C THR A 16 3.23 12.10 -1.72
N LEU A 17 3.14 11.28 -0.68
CA LEU A 17 4.08 11.22 0.44
C LEU A 17 5.05 10.04 0.29
N TRP A 18 4.58 8.95 -0.30
CA TRP A 18 5.37 7.74 -0.55
C TRP A 18 4.80 6.95 -1.72
N HIS A 19 5.66 6.21 -2.40
CA HIS A 19 5.33 5.46 -3.60
C HIS A 19 6.16 4.18 -3.68
N PHE A 20 5.51 3.08 -4.10
CA PHE A 20 6.16 1.82 -4.37
C PHE A 20 5.55 1.16 -5.62
N PRO A 21 6.36 0.87 -6.65
CA PRO A 21 5.90 0.13 -7.82
C PRO A 21 5.73 -1.35 -7.47
N THR A 22 4.50 -1.86 -7.45
CA THR A 22 4.28 -3.30 -7.20
C THR A 22 4.67 -4.17 -8.39
N ASN A 23 4.75 -3.57 -9.60
CA ASN A 23 4.96 -4.25 -10.87
C ASN A 23 3.97 -5.41 -11.10
N ALA A 24 2.75 -5.28 -10.59
CA ALA A 24 1.71 -6.28 -10.69
C ALA A 24 0.33 -5.63 -10.82
N GLU A 25 -0.62 -6.33 -11.44
CA GLU A 25 -2.00 -5.85 -11.52
C GLU A 25 -2.64 -5.87 -10.12
N ASN A 26 -2.96 -4.68 -9.59
CA ASN A 26 -3.64 -4.54 -8.30
C ASN A 26 -5.15 -4.39 -8.54
N LYS A 27 -5.94 -5.36 -8.10
CA LYS A 27 -7.42 -5.27 -8.08
C LYS A 27 -8.01 -5.27 -6.68
N ALA A 28 -7.18 -5.52 -5.67
CA ALA A 28 -7.61 -5.55 -4.29
C ALA A 28 -7.47 -4.17 -3.64
N SER A 29 -8.39 -3.85 -2.74
CA SER A 29 -8.22 -2.72 -1.83
C SER A 29 -7.16 -3.05 -0.77
N PRO A 30 -6.28 -2.10 -0.41
CA PRO A 30 -5.38 -2.29 0.73
C PRO A 30 -6.16 -2.34 2.05
N MET A 31 -5.58 -2.97 3.07
CA MET A 31 -6.13 -3.04 4.43
C MET A 31 -5.06 -2.74 5.48
N THR A 32 -5.47 -2.30 6.67
CA THR A 32 -4.54 -2.07 7.80
C THR A 32 -4.83 -3.00 8.98
N TYR A 33 -3.78 -3.34 9.74
CA TYR A 33 -3.85 -4.17 10.94
C TYR A 33 -2.68 -3.85 11.89
N THR A 34 -2.74 -4.34 13.12
CA THR A 34 -1.70 -4.11 14.14
C THR A 34 -1.19 -5.45 14.70
N VAL A 35 0.13 -5.59 14.86
CA VAL A 35 0.77 -6.75 15.51
C VAL A 35 1.86 -6.24 16.44
N GLY A 36 1.84 -6.67 17.71
CA GLY A 36 2.85 -6.26 18.69
C GLY A 36 2.96 -4.74 18.88
N GLY A 37 1.84 -4.02 18.77
CA GLY A 37 1.80 -2.56 18.89
C GLY A 37 2.26 -1.79 17.63
N LYS A 38 2.68 -2.47 16.57
CA LYS A 38 3.07 -1.84 15.30
C LYS A 38 1.96 -1.97 14.27
N GLN A 39 1.65 -0.87 13.58
CA GLN A 39 0.65 -0.83 12.51
C GLN A 39 1.28 -1.20 11.16
N PHE A 40 0.50 -1.92 10.36
CA PHE A 40 0.87 -2.37 9.03
C PHE A 40 -0.23 -2.06 8.02
N VAL A 41 0.16 -1.95 6.77
CA VAL A 41 -0.75 -1.92 5.61
C VAL A 41 -0.41 -3.09 4.71
N ALA A 42 -1.40 -3.90 4.34
CA ALA A 42 -1.27 -5.04 3.44
C ALA A 42 -2.02 -4.80 2.13
N LEU A 43 -1.44 -5.32 1.04
CA LEU A 43 -2.01 -5.28 -0.29
C LEU A 43 -1.76 -6.61 -1.02
N ALA A 44 -2.79 -7.12 -1.68
CA ALA A 44 -2.65 -8.22 -2.63
C ALA A 44 -2.33 -7.66 -4.03
N ALA A 45 -1.16 -8.03 -4.55
CA ALA A 45 -0.62 -7.59 -5.83
C ALA A 45 -0.27 -8.82 -6.67
N GLY A 46 -1.09 -9.15 -7.66
CA GLY A 46 -1.01 -10.43 -8.36
C GLY A 46 -1.09 -11.63 -7.39
N ALA A 47 -0.07 -12.50 -7.42
CA ALA A 47 0.04 -13.68 -6.55
C ALA A 47 0.74 -13.40 -5.20
N ASN A 48 1.13 -12.16 -4.93
CA ASN A 48 1.91 -11.80 -3.74
C ASN A 48 1.07 -10.98 -2.75
N ILE A 49 1.36 -11.16 -1.46
CA ILE A 49 0.90 -10.28 -0.38
C ILE A 49 2.09 -9.46 0.08
N MET A 50 1.97 -8.13 -0.02
CA MET A 50 2.98 -7.18 0.45
C MET A 50 2.49 -6.53 1.75
N CYS A 51 3.37 -6.39 2.75
CA CYS A 51 3.06 -5.74 4.02
C CYS A 51 4.09 -4.63 4.32
N PHE A 52 3.60 -3.42 4.59
CA PHE A 52 4.40 -2.23 4.88
C PHE A 52 4.14 -1.78 6.32
N GLY A 53 5.20 -1.67 7.12
CA GLY A 53 5.10 -1.19 8.50
C GLY A 53 5.16 0.33 8.56
N LEU A 54 4.26 0.95 9.33
CA LEU A 54 4.29 2.39 9.53
C LEU A 54 5.40 2.80 10.53
N PRO A 55 5.95 4.03 10.40
CA PRO A 55 6.91 4.60 11.34
C PRO A 55 6.39 4.65 12.79
#